data_AF-A0A2K8MKS7-F1
#
_entry.id   AF-A0A2K8MKS7-F1
#
_cell.length_a   1.000
_cell.length_b   1.000
_cell.length_c   1.000
_cell.angle_alpha   90.00
_cell.angle_beta   90.00
_cell.angle_gamma   90.00
#
_symmetry.space_group_name_H-M   'P 1'
#
loop_
_entity.id
_entity.type
_entity.pdbx_description
1 polymer ?
#
loop_
_entity_poly.entity_id
_entity_poly.type
_entity_poly.pdbx_seq_one_letter_code
_entity_poly.pdbx_strand_id
1 'polypeptide(L)'
;MELDEAARTTPYDHPVIATLAGAAVLVLGALLLPRMVSQQPLAVLLGAGAGLALLLWAIGFAVTTRYSTIAWKLGSLVLLAAVGLGAALIAHGQFETIARADASSFAEVEFGPGGAAQFPPGAAARGPLSRLFVESVTANAQAQRDFGAAFGKLGVANLTSPYLLERDPQTLSQCAAIAELQSQAKALAAARGQRAKVIAGALDAANLSAKAKEGIAIMARARPAEPAGDPLLANQLAMAGSTAELCELLAKRGWFNNGGYFGFRNAADEAHFRALAKRRIALAGEAERIDRAAQERMAAGREMVRDALSKSIFAG
;
A
#
# COMPACT_ATOMS: atom_id res chain seq x y z
N MET A 1 26.09 23.08 -73.57
CA MET A 1 25.66 23.78 -72.34
C MET A 1 24.55 22.92 -71.74
N GLU A 2 24.96 21.77 -71.20
CA GLU A 2 24.11 20.85 -70.45
C GLU A 2 24.07 21.39 -69.03
N LEU A 3 22.93 21.96 -68.65
CA LEU A 3 22.64 22.29 -67.26
C LEU A 3 21.57 21.32 -66.79
N ASP A 4 22.04 20.28 -66.13
CA ASP A 4 21.37 19.46 -65.12
C ASP A 4 19.84 19.55 -65.06
N GLU A 5 19.22 18.65 -65.82
CA GLU A 5 17.82 18.26 -65.68
C GLU A 5 17.65 17.20 -64.57
N ALA A 6 18.46 17.27 -63.50
CA ALA A 6 18.60 16.23 -62.46
C ALA A 6 18.30 16.71 -61.02
N ALA A 7 17.78 17.92 -60.81
CA ALA A 7 17.59 18.46 -59.46
C ALA A 7 16.21 19.11 -59.21
N ARG A 8 15.12 18.49 -59.69
CA ARG A 8 13.80 18.69 -59.09
C ARG A 8 13.22 17.36 -58.65
N THR A 9 13.85 16.76 -57.63
CA THR A 9 13.10 15.95 -56.68
C THR A 9 12.08 16.87 -56.02
N THR A 10 10.86 16.88 -56.53
CA THR A 10 9.71 17.47 -55.83
C THR A 10 9.65 16.89 -54.41
N PRO A 11 9.35 17.68 -53.37
CA PRO A 11 9.33 17.22 -51.97
C PRO A 11 8.16 16.26 -51.63
N TYR A 12 7.54 15.67 -52.64
CA TYR A 12 6.38 14.80 -52.56
C TYR A 12 6.74 13.42 -53.10
N ASP A 13 7.37 12.52 -52.33
CA ASP A 13 7.49 11.14 -52.85
C ASP A 13 7.76 10.02 -51.85
N HIS A 14 7.47 10.21 -50.57
CA HIS A 14 7.69 9.15 -49.58
C HIS A 14 6.46 8.82 -48.74
N PRO A 15 5.34 8.43 -49.37
CA PRO A 15 4.12 8.06 -48.65
C PRO A 15 4.31 6.79 -47.81
N VAL A 16 5.28 5.94 -48.19
CA VAL A 16 5.73 4.78 -47.40
C VAL A 16 6.38 5.25 -46.09
N ILE A 17 7.30 6.22 -46.15
CA ILE A 17 8.01 6.73 -44.97
C ILE A 17 7.03 7.40 -44.01
N ALA A 18 6.07 8.17 -44.51
CA ALA A 18 5.03 8.78 -43.67
C ALA A 18 4.17 7.73 -42.93
N THR A 19 3.81 6.65 -43.63
CA THR A 19 3.03 5.54 -43.04
C THR A 19 3.85 4.77 -42.00
N LEU A 20 5.13 4.50 -42.29
CA LEU A 20 6.05 3.84 -41.36
C LEU A 20 6.34 4.71 -40.12
N ALA A 21 6.51 6.01 -40.29
CA ALA A 21 6.69 6.94 -39.18
C ALA A 21 5.44 6.99 -38.28
N GLY A 22 4.24 7.03 -38.87
CA GLY A 22 2.98 6.93 -38.13
C GLY A 22 2.86 5.61 -37.36
N ALA A 23 3.23 4.49 -37.98
CA ALA A 23 3.26 3.19 -37.32
C ALA A 23 4.28 3.15 -36.16
N ALA A 24 5.47 3.72 -36.35
CA ALA A 24 6.49 3.81 -35.30
C ALA A 24 6.02 4.62 -34.09
N VAL A 25 5.33 5.75 -34.33
CA VAL A 25 4.74 6.58 -33.26
C VAL A 25 3.68 5.79 -32.48
N LEU A 26 2.80 5.05 -33.16
CA LEU A 26 1.78 4.20 -32.52
C LEU A 26 2.41 3.12 -31.64
N VAL A 27 3.45 2.43 -32.14
CA VAL A 27 4.16 1.38 -31.39
C VAL A 27 4.92 1.96 -30.20
N LEU A 28 5.66 3.06 -30.38
CA LEU A 28 6.37 3.73 -29.28
C LEU A 28 5.40 4.22 -28.21
N GLY A 29 4.26 4.78 -28.63
CA GLY A 29 3.18 5.16 -27.73
C GLY A 29 2.71 3.98 -26.87
N ALA A 30 2.42 2.83 -27.49
CA ALA A 30 1.99 1.64 -26.77
C ALA A 30 3.03 1.08 -25.77
N LEU A 31 4.33 1.30 -26.02
CA LEU A 31 5.40 0.85 -25.12
C LEU A 31 5.69 1.82 -23.97
N LEU A 32 5.46 3.12 -24.18
CA LEU A 32 5.81 4.17 -23.23
C LEU A 32 4.60 4.63 -22.39
N LEU A 33 3.42 4.77 -22.98
CA LEU A 33 2.21 5.23 -22.27
C LEU A 33 1.91 4.42 -21.01
N PRO A 34 1.98 3.07 -21.02
CA PRO A 34 1.67 2.27 -19.82
C PRO A 34 2.56 2.56 -18.62
N ARG A 35 3.73 3.18 -18.83
CA ARG A 35 4.64 3.61 -17.76
C ARG A 35 4.35 5.01 -17.23
N MET A 36 3.64 5.84 -17.99
CA MET A 36 3.42 7.26 -17.67
C MET A 36 1.97 7.59 -17.29
N VAL A 37 1.02 6.79 -17.77
CA VAL A 37 -0.41 7.05 -17.60
C VAL A 37 -1.05 5.92 -16.79
N SER A 38 -2.06 6.28 -16.01
CA SER A 38 -2.89 5.30 -15.31
C SER A 38 -3.59 4.37 -16.31
N GLN A 39 -3.89 3.18 -15.83
CA GLN A 39 -4.52 2.15 -16.64
C GLN A 39 -5.87 2.59 -17.20
N GLN A 40 -6.11 2.23 -18.46
CA GLN A 40 -7.36 2.51 -19.18
C GLN A 40 -8.05 1.19 -19.58
N PRO A 41 -9.39 1.16 -19.66
CA PRO A 41 -10.11 -0.01 -20.12
C PRO A 41 -9.82 -0.28 -21.60
N LEU A 42 -9.87 -1.55 -22.01
CA LEU A 42 -9.53 -1.98 -23.37
C LEU A 42 -10.31 -1.20 -24.43
N ALA A 43 -11.60 -0.93 -24.21
CA ALA A 43 -12.43 -0.15 -25.13
C ALA A 43 -11.90 1.28 -25.35
N VAL A 44 -11.39 1.93 -24.28
CA VAL A 44 -10.79 3.27 -24.37
C VAL A 44 -9.45 3.20 -25.11
N LEU A 45 -8.64 2.17 -24.87
CA LEU A 45 -7.37 1.97 -25.57
C LEU A 45 -7.59 1.70 -27.07
N LEU A 46 -8.55 0.85 -27.42
CA LEU A 46 -8.92 0.58 -28.81
C LEU A 46 -9.44 1.84 -29.50
N GLY A 47 -10.31 2.60 -28.83
CA GLY A 47 -10.82 3.87 -29.34
C GLY A 47 -9.71 4.91 -29.54
N ALA A 48 -8.80 5.05 -28.56
CA ALA A 48 -7.66 5.96 -28.65
C ALA A 48 -6.68 5.53 -29.74
N GLY A 49 -6.36 4.24 -29.84
CA GLY A 49 -5.48 3.68 -30.86
C GLY A 49 -6.03 3.87 -32.28
N ALA A 50 -7.31 3.58 -32.48
CA ALA A 50 -8.00 3.81 -33.76
C ALA A 50 -8.10 5.31 -34.09
N GLY A 51 -8.42 6.15 -33.12
CA GLY A 51 -8.49 7.61 -33.28
C GLY A 51 -7.14 8.22 -33.65
N LEU A 52 -6.06 7.80 -32.98
CA LEU A 52 -4.71 8.29 -33.26
C LEU A 52 -4.21 7.79 -34.63
N ALA A 53 -4.52 6.55 -35.00
CA ALA A 53 -4.25 6.01 -36.33
C ALA A 53 -4.95 6.82 -37.43
N LEU A 54 -6.23 7.17 -37.24
CA LEU A 54 -7.00 7.99 -38.17
C LEU A 54 -6.45 9.41 -38.27
N LEU A 55 -6.02 10.00 -37.16
CA LEU A 55 -5.40 11.32 -37.14
C LEU A 55 -4.04 11.33 -37.86
N LEU A 56 -3.17 10.36 -37.58
CA LEU A 56 -1.89 10.20 -38.27
C LEU A 56 -2.08 9.94 -39.76
N TRP A 57 -3.08 9.15 -40.13
CA TRP A 57 -3.46 8.95 -41.53
C TRP A 57 -3.93 10.26 -42.17
N ALA A 58 -4.78 11.05 -41.50
CA ALA A 58 -5.25 12.34 -42.03
C ALA A 58 -4.11 13.34 -42.25
N ILE A 59 -3.14 13.39 -41.33
CA ILE A 59 -1.92 14.20 -41.48
C ILE A 59 -1.10 13.71 -42.68
N GLY A 60 -0.84 12.40 -42.75
CA GLY A 60 -0.13 11.79 -43.89
C GLY A 60 -0.83 12.05 -45.23
N PHE A 61 -2.16 11.96 -45.25
CA PHE A 61 -3.02 12.25 -46.38
C PHE A 61 -2.88 13.70 -46.86
N ALA A 62 -2.97 14.66 -45.95
CA ALA A 62 -2.88 16.08 -46.27
C ALA A 62 -1.48 16.48 -46.79
N VAL A 63 -0.42 15.90 -46.21
CA VAL A 63 0.96 16.31 -46.50
C VAL A 63 1.58 15.57 -47.69
N THR A 64 1.29 14.28 -47.87
CA THR A 64 2.05 13.43 -48.81
C THR A 64 1.19 12.66 -49.80
N THR A 65 0.00 12.21 -49.39
CA THR A 65 -0.76 11.20 -50.15
C THR A 65 -1.96 11.76 -50.92
N ARG A 66 -2.17 13.09 -50.92
CA ARG A 66 -3.32 13.75 -51.57
C ARG A 66 -3.47 13.37 -53.05
N TYR A 67 -2.36 13.26 -53.78
CA TYR A 67 -2.32 12.93 -55.22
C TYR A 67 -2.07 11.44 -55.52
N SER A 68 -1.98 10.58 -54.49
CA SER A 68 -1.78 9.15 -54.66
C SER A 68 -3.05 8.40 -55.10
N THR A 69 -2.88 7.17 -55.60
CA THR A 69 -4.00 6.32 -56.04
C THR A 69 -4.94 5.96 -54.89
N ILE A 70 -6.22 5.71 -55.21
CA ILE A 70 -7.24 5.34 -54.22
C ILE A 70 -6.83 4.06 -53.45
N ALA A 71 -6.22 3.10 -54.14
CA ALA A 71 -5.71 1.87 -53.52
C ALA A 71 -4.68 2.15 -52.43
N TRP A 72 -3.77 3.11 -52.65
CA TRP A 72 -2.76 3.48 -51.66
C TRP A 72 -3.36 4.19 -50.44
N LYS A 73 -4.34 5.10 -50.68
CA LYS A 73 -5.06 5.82 -49.61
C LYS A 73 -5.79 4.85 -48.67
N LEU A 74 -6.49 3.87 -49.24
CA LEU A 74 -7.19 2.84 -48.47
C LEU A 74 -6.22 1.87 -47.81
N GLY A 75 -5.16 1.45 -48.51
CA GLY A 75 -4.15 0.54 -47.98
C GLY A 75 -3.42 1.10 -46.76
N SER A 76 -2.99 2.37 -46.81
CA SER A 76 -2.32 3.03 -45.68
C SER A 76 -3.26 3.26 -44.49
N LEU A 77 -4.55 3.52 -44.74
CA LEU A 77 -5.56 3.65 -43.68
C LEU A 77 -5.76 2.32 -42.96
N VAL A 78 -5.97 1.24 -43.72
CA VAL A 78 -6.17 -0.10 -43.15
C VAL A 78 -4.92 -0.54 -42.38
N LEU A 79 -3.73 -0.27 -42.92
CA LEU A 79 -2.47 -0.58 -42.25
C LEU A 79 -2.32 0.17 -40.93
N LEU A 80 -2.52 1.50 -40.92
CA LEU A 80 -2.41 2.29 -39.69
C LEU A 80 -3.51 1.92 -38.68
N ALA A 81 -4.73 1.63 -39.13
CA ALA A 81 -5.80 1.15 -38.26
C ALA A 81 -5.43 -0.19 -37.61
N ALA A 82 -4.93 -1.15 -38.39
CA ALA A 82 -4.46 -2.44 -37.88
C ALA A 82 -3.30 -2.26 -36.88
N VAL A 83 -2.34 -1.38 -37.18
CA VAL A 83 -1.23 -1.05 -36.26
C VAL A 83 -1.74 -0.37 -35.00
N GLY A 84 -2.69 0.57 -35.10
CA GLY A 84 -3.26 1.26 -33.95
C GLY A 84 -4.05 0.34 -33.02
N LEU A 85 -4.82 -0.61 -33.58
CA LEU A 85 -5.50 -1.64 -32.80
C LEU A 85 -4.50 -2.61 -32.16
N GLY A 86 -3.47 -3.05 -32.91
CA GLY A 86 -2.40 -3.89 -32.37
C GLY A 86 -1.62 -3.20 -31.24
N ALA A 87 -1.31 -1.91 -31.40
CA ALA A 87 -0.67 -1.09 -30.38
C ALA A 87 -1.53 -0.98 -29.11
N ALA A 88 -2.84 -0.83 -29.24
CA ALA A 88 -3.77 -0.84 -28.10
C ALA A 88 -3.77 -2.18 -27.35
N LEU A 89 -3.72 -3.31 -28.07
CA LEU A 89 -3.60 -4.64 -27.47
C LEU A 89 -2.26 -4.84 -26.74
N ILE A 90 -1.16 -4.36 -27.33
CA ILE A 90 0.17 -4.38 -26.68
C ILE A 90 0.15 -3.54 -25.40
N ALA A 91 -0.39 -2.33 -25.45
CA ALA A 91 -0.52 -1.46 -24.28
C ALA A 91 -1.37 -2.13 -23.19
N HIS A 92 -2.46 -2.80 -23.57
CA HIS A 92 -3.29 -3.56 -22.64
C HIS A 92 -2.51 -4.69 -21.96
N GLY A 93 -1.76 -5.50 -22.71
CA GLY A 93 -0.91 -6.57 -22.16
C GLY A 93 0.22 -6.04 -21.26
N GLN A 94 0.77 -4.86 -21.57
CA GLN A 94 1.74 -4.19 -20.69
C GLN A 94 1.12 -3.77 -19.36
N PHE A 95 -0.10 -3.21 -19.37
CA PHE A 95 -0.82 -2.88 -18.13
C PHE A 95 -1.08 -4.12 -17.26
N GLU A 96 -1.47 -5.25 -17.86
CA GLU A 96 -1.63 -6.50 -17.11
C GLU A 96 -0.32 -7.01 -16.51
N THR A 97 0.77 -6.93 -17.26
CA THR A 97 2.09 -7.36 -16.79
C THR A 97 2.56 -6.50 -15.61
N ILE A 98 2.40 -5.18 -15.70
CA ILE A 98 2.74 -4.24 -14.63
C ILE A 98 1.85 -4.49 -13.40
N ALA A 99 0.54 -4.67 -13.59
CA ALA A 99 -0.38 -4.96 -12.49
C ALA A 99 -0.06 -6.29 -11.79
N ARG A 100 0.33 -7.33 -12.55
CA ARG A 100 0.79 -8.61 -11.99
C ARG A 100 2.10 -8.46 -11.24
N ALA A 101 3.05 -7.71 -11.77
CA ALA A 101 4.31 -7.41 -11.08
C ALA A 101 4.04 -6.67 -9.76
N ASP A 102 3.12 -5.70 -9.74
CA ASP A 102 2.68 -5.03 -8.52
C ASP A 102 2.03 -6.03 -7.54
N ALA A 103 1.07 -6.84 -7.99
CA ALA A 103 0.41 -7.83 -7.13
C ALA A 103 1.35 -8.94 -6.61
N SER A 104 2.44 -9.27 -7.34
CA SER A 104 3.41 -10.28 -6.91
C SER A 104 4.07 -9.96 -5.57
N SER A 105 4.27 -8.67 -5.26
CA SER A 105 4.83 -8.23 -3.98
C SER A 105 4.01 -8.68 -2.78
N PHE A 106 2.69 -8.85 -2.96
CA PHE A 106 1.77 -9.30 -1.93
C PHE A 106 1.80 -10.82 -1.77
N ALA A 107 1.95 -11.56 -2.88
CA ALA A 107 2.07 -13.02 -2.88
C ALA A 107 3.39 -13.52 -2.29
N GLU A 108 4.43 -12.69 -2.36
CA GLU A 108 5.80 -13.00 -1.89
C GLU A 108 6.10 -12.45 -0.48
N VAL A 109 5.10 -11.94 0.24
CA VAL A 109 5.32 -11.47 1.63
C VAL A 109 5.65 -12.65 2.53
N GLU A 110 6.79 -12.55 3.21
CA GLU A 110 7.24 -13.53 4.20
C GLU A 110 7.10 -12.95 5.62
N PHE A 111 7.27 -13.81 6.63
CA PHE A 111 7.28 -13.39 8.03
C PHE A 111 8.62 -13.74 8.65
N GLY A 112 9.30 -12.73 9.17
CA GLY A 112 10.57 -12.90 9.87
C GLY A 112 10.42 -13.45 11.29
N PRO A 113 11.56 -13.62 12.00
CA PRO A 113 11.55 -13.92 13.42
C PRO A 113 10.73 -12.86 14.18
N GLY A 114 9.78 -13.29 15.02
CA GLY A 114 8.86 -12.38 15.71
C GLY A 114 7.65 -11.91 14.89
N GLY A 115 7.46 -12.44 13.67
CA GLY A 115 6.25 -12.25 12.88
C GLY A 115 6.16 -10.90 12.15
N ALA A 116 7.27 -10.17 12.05
CA ALA A 116 7.35 -8.97 11.23
C ALA A 116 7.26 -9.33 9.74
N ALA A 117 6.42 -8.61 8.99
CA ALA A 117 6.32 -8.79 7.54
C ALA A 117 7.64 -8.43 6.85
N GLN A 118 8.14 -9.34 6.03
CA GLN A 118 9.31 -9.17 5.16
C GLN A 118 8.84 -9.11 3.72
N PHE A 119 9.31 -8.10 3.01
CA PHE A 119 8.97 -7.87 1.61
C PHE A 119 10.10 -8.37 0.71
N PRO A 120 9.78 -8.88 -0.49
CA PRO A 120 10.81 -9.24 -1.44
C PRO A 120 11.63 -8.01 -1.86
N PRO A 121 12.90 -8.19 -2.27
CA PRO A 121 13.73 -7.09 -2.73
C PRO A 121 13.04 -6.27 -3.83
N GLY A 122 13.04 -4.95 -3.65
CA GLY A 122 12.42 -4.02 -4.60
C GLY A 122 10.89 -4.02 -4.61
N ALA A 123 10.19 -4.63 -3.65
CA ALA A 123 8.71 -4.64 -3.59
C ALA A 123 8.09 -3.25 -3.81
N ALA A 124 8.60 -2.21 -3.14
CA ALA A 124 8.09 -0.85 -3.29
C ALA A 124 8.30 -0.23 -4.68
N ALA A 125 9.19 -0.79 -5.51
CA ALA A 125 9.45 -0.35 -6.88
C ALA A 125 8.63 -1.12 -7.93
N ARG A 126 7.97 -2.23 -7.55
CA ARG A 126 7.20 -3.07 -8.49
C ARG A 126 5.88 -2.42 -8.93
N GLY A 127 5.35 -1.48 -8.15
CA GLY A 127 4.19 -0.69 -8.55
C GLY A 127 3.62 0.18 -7.43
N PRO A 128 2.64 1.04 -7.76
CA PRO A 128 2.06 1.99 -6.81
C PRO A 128 1.34 1.32 -5.64
N LEU A 129 0.67 0.17 -5.85
CA LEU A 129 -0.01 -0.52 -4.75
C LEU A 129 0.98 -1.13 -3.76
N SER A 130 2.02 -1.79 -4.27
CA SER A 130 3.10 -2.36 -3.47
C SER A 130 3.80 -1.29 -2.65
N ARG A 131 4.09 -0.13 -3.27
CA ARG A 131 4.70 1.00 -2.57
C ARG A 131 3.85 1.44 -1.38
N LEU A 132 2.57 1.72 -1.61
CA LEU A 132 1.64 2.15 -0.56
C LEU A 132 1.50 1.10 0.55
N PHE A 133 1.50 -0.18 0.19
CA PHE A 133 1.41 -1.27 1.17
C PHE A 133 2.68 -1.40 2.02
N VAL A 134 3.86 -1.39 1.40
CA VAL A 134 5.16 -1.44 2.10
C VAL A 134 5.31 -0.23 3.02
N GLU A 135 5.00 0.98 2.54
CA GLU A 135 5.01 2.21 3.34
C GLU A 135 4.05 2.09 4.53
N SER A 136 2.84 1.57 4.32
CA SER A 136 1.85 1.42 5.38
C SER A 136 2.29 0.42 6.46
N VAL A 137 2.76 -0.76 6.07
CA VAL A 137 3.24 -1.79 7.01
C VAL A 137 4.46 -1.29 7.78
N THR A 138 5.41 -0.64 7.11
CA THR A 138 6.60 -0.08 7.75
C THR A 138 6.24 1.04 8.73
N ALA A 139 5.36 1.96 8.34
CA ALA A 139 4.89 3.03 9.21
C ALA A 139 4.11 2.50 10.43
N ASN A 140 3.32 1.43 10.26
CA ASN A 140 2.59 0.82 11.37
C ASN A 140 3.53 0.12 12.36
N ALA A 141 4.51 -0.62 11.86
CA ALA A 141 5.53 -1.25 12.69
C ALA A 141 6.35 -0.22 13.47
N GLN A 142 6.73 0.89 12.82
CA GLN A 142 7.42 1.99 13.46
C GLN A 142 6.55 2.65 14.54
N ALA A 143 5.29 2.95 14.22
CA ALA A 143 4.34 3.53 15.19
C ALA A 143 4.14 2.65 16.43
N GLN A 144 4.09 1.32 16.28
CA GLN A 144 3.96 0.40 17.41
C GLN A 144 5.21 0.40 18.29
N ARG A 145 6.41 0.45 17.69
CA ARG A 145 7.67 0.62 18.42
C ARG A 145 7.74 1.95 19.15
N ASP A 146 7.37 3.04 18.49
CA ASP A 146 7.39 4.39 19.07
C ASP A 146 6.43 4.52 20.25
N PHE A 147 5.23 3.91 20.12
CA PHE A 147 4.27 3.85 21.22
C PHE A 147 4.81 3.06 22.43
N GLY A 148 5.45 1.91 22.20
CA GLY A 148 6.13 1.16 23.26
C GLY A 148 7.28 1.94 23.90
N ALA A 149 8.10 2.61 23.08
CA ALA A 149 9.21 3.45 23.55
C ALA A 149 8.72 4.65 24.38
N ALA A 150 7.52 5.17 24.12
CA ALA A 150 6.91 6.24 24.91
C ALA A 150 6.68 5.81 26.37
N PHE A 151 6.21 4.58 26.63
CA PHE A 151 6.13 4.05 27.99
C PHE A 151 7.51 3.94 28.66
N GLY A 152 8.54 3.53 27.90
CA GLY A 152 9.91 3.45 28.38
C GLY A 152 10.47 4.81 28.81
N LYS A 153 10.24 5.86 28.01
CA LYS A 153 10.66 7.25 28.33
C LYS A 153 10.01 7.80 29.59
N LEU A 154 8.80 7.36 29.91
CA LEU A 154 8.08 7.74 31.13
C LEU A 154 8.49 6.89 32.35
N GLY A 155 9.42 5.94 32.19
CA GLY A 155 9.87 5.07 33.28
C GLY A 155 8.80 4.12 33.80
N VAL A 156 7.80 3.76 32.97
CA VAL A 156 6.67 2.90 33.38
C VAL A 156 7.12 1.54 33.91
N ALA A 157 8.30 1.06 33.51
CA ALA A 157 8.90 -0.16 34.07
C ALA A 157 9.16 -0.05 35.59
N ASN A 158 9.40 1.15 36.12
CA ASN A 158 9.59 1.34 37.55
C ASN A 158 8.30 1.02 38.32
N LEU A 159 7.12 1.26 37.73
CA LEU A 159 5.82 0.98 38.36
C LEU A 159 5.56 -0.49 38.70
N THR A 160 6.39 -1.42 38.20
CA THR A 160 6.27 -2.85 38.51
C THR A 160 7.15 -3.30 39.66
N SER A 161 7.99 -2.43 40.23
CA SER A 161 8.88 -2.78 41.34
C SER A 161 8.95 -1.68 42.39
N PRO A 162 8.63 -1.97 43.66
CA PRO A 162 8.78 -0.99 44.74
C PRO A 162 10.23 -0.53 44.89
N TYR A 163 11.20 -1.43 44.68
CA TYR A 163 12.62 -1.10 44.73
C TYR A 163 13.04 -0.09 43.65
N LEU A 164 12.54 -0.26 42.42
CA LEU A 164 12.84 0.69 41.33
C LEU A 164 12.20 2.05 41.59
N LEU A 165 10.99 2.09 42.17
CA LEU A 165 10.36 3.36 42.54
C LEU A 165 11.02 4.07 43.72
N GLU A 166 11.54 3.33 44.69
CA GLU A 166 12.34 3.91 45.79
C GLU A 166 13.61 4.57 45.25
N ARG A 167 14.24 3.97 44.23
CA ARG A 167 15.46 4.49 43.60
C ARG A 167 15.20 5.63 42.62
N ASP A 168 14.14 5.55 41.83
CA ASP A 168 13.75 6.54 40.84
C ASP A 168 12.24 6.82 40.89
N PRO A 169 11.80 7.75 41.76
CA PRO A 169 10.39 8.07 41.94
C PRO A 169 9.84 9.02 40.87
N GLN A 170 10.66 9.48 39.90
CA GLN A 170 10.25 10.50 38.93
C GLN A 170 9.05 10.07 38.10
N THR A 171 8.86 8.78 37.83
CA THR A 171 7.67 8.28 37.13
C THR A 171 6.36 8.62 37.84
N LEU A 172 6.36 8.72 39.18
CA LEU A 172 5.14 9.05 39.96
C LEU A 172 4.68 10.49 39.77
N SER A 173 5.52 11.39 39.25
CA SER A 173 5.11 12.76 38.89
C SER A 173 4.58 12.87 37.45
N GLN A 174 4.68 11.80 36.66
CA GLN A 174 4.36 11.79 35.22
C GLN A 174 3.05 11.06 34.89
N CYS A 175 2.18 10.80 35.87
CA CYS A 175 0.94 10.04 35.63
C CYS A 175 0.04 10.66 34.55
N ALA A 176 -0.05 12.00 34.51
CA ALA A 176 -0.78 12.71 33.45
C ALA A 176 -0.15 12.51 32.07
N ALA A 177 1.19 12.45 31.98
CA ALA A 177 1.89 12.21 30.73
C ALA A 177 1.67 10.76 30.21
N ILE A 178 1.50 9.80 31.14
CA ILE A 178 1.10 8.43 30.79
C ILE A 178 -0.33 8.41 30.25
N ALA A 179 -1.25 9.15 30.87
CA ALA A 179 -2.63 9.27 30.37
C ALA A 179 -2.68 9.89 28.96
N GLU A 180 -1.81 10.85 28.66
CA GLU A 180 -1.70 11.50 27.35
C GLU A 180 -1.28 10.53 26.23
N LEU A 181 -0.71 9.36 26.54
CA LEU A 181 -0.46 8.32 25.53
C LEU A 181 -1.75 7.85 24.84
N GLN A 182 -2.92 8.04 25.47
CA GLN A 182 -4.21 7.76 24.82
C GLN A 182 -4.46 8.65 23.59
N SER A 183 -4.03 9.92 23.62
CA SER A 183 -4.17 10.81 22.46
C SER A 183 -3.25 10.36 21.33
N GLN A 184 -2.03 9.93 21.65
CA GLN A 184 -1.09 9.36 20.70
C GLN A 184 -1.67 8.09 20.05
N ALA A 185 -2.24 7.17 20.84
CA ALA A 185 -2.89 5.97 20.31
C ALA A 185 -4.01 6.31 19.31
N LYS A 186 -4.85 7.31 19.61
CA LYS A 186 -5.90 7.80 18.70
C LYS A 186 -5.33 8.37 17.41
N ALA A 187 -4.26 9.19 17.49
CA ALA A 187 -3.59 9.74 16.32
C ALA A 187 -2.99 8.65 15.43
N LEU A 188 -2.35 7.63 16.04
CA LEU A 188 -1.82 6.47 15.32
C LEU A 188 -2.93 5.68 14.61
N ALA A 189 -4.07 5.46 15.27
CA ALA A 189 -5.23 4.79 14.68
C ALA A 189 -5.84 5.59 13.51
N ALA A 190 -5.96 6.91 13.64
CA ALA A 190 -6.40 7.77 12.55
C ALA A 190 -5.46 7.70 11.33
N ALA A 191 -4.14 7.74 11.57
CA ALA A 191 -3.14 7.59 10.52
C ALA A 191 -3.20 6.22 9.83
N ARG A 192 -3.41 5.13 10.59
CA ARG A 192 -3.66 3.78 10.05
C ARG A 192 -4.91 3.77 9.16
N GLY A 193 -6.02 4.33 9.64
CA GLY A 193 -7.27 4.41 8.89
C GLY A 193 -7.12 5.20 7.59
N GLN A 194 -6.36 6.29 7.60
CA GLN A 194 -6.09 7.07 6.39
C GLN A 194 -5.28 6.27 5.36
N ARG A 195 -4.22 5.58 5.80
CA ARG A 195 -3.43 4.72 4.90
C ARG A 195 -4.27 3.59 4.30
N ALA A 196 -5.14 2.97 5.10
CA ALA A 196 -6.07 1.95 4.62
C ALA A 196 -7.02 2.48 3.53
N LYS A 197 -7.56 3.69 3.70
CA LYS A 197 -8.40 4.36 2.67
C LYS A 197 -7.65 4.65 1.38
N VAL A 198 -6.40 5.11 1.47
CA VAL A 198 -5.56 5.38 0.29
C VAL A 198 -5.28 4.08 -0.48
N ILE A 199 -4.97 3.00 0.23
CA ILE A 199 -4.79 1.68 -0.40
C ILE A 199 -6.10 1.19 -1.03
N ALA A 200 -7.25 1.38 -0.36
CA ALA A 200 -8.56 1.01 -0.89
C ALA A 200 -8.84 1.69 -2.24
N GLY A 201 -8.66 3.01 -2.33
CA GLY A 201 -8.87 3.76 -3.57
C GLY A 201 -7.92 3.32 -4.69
N ALA A 202 -6.65 3.06 -4.37
CA ALA A 202 -5.70 2.53 -5.34
C ALA A 202 -6.07 1.12 -5.81
N LEU A 203 -6.63 0.30 -4.92
CA LEU A 203 -7.03 -1.07 -5.20
C LEU A 203 -8.26 -1.15 -6.10
N ASP A 204 -9.22 -0.24 -5.90
CA ASP A 204 -10.39 -0.12 -6.75
C ASP A 204 -9.99 0.22 -8.19
N ALA A 205 -9.00 1.12 -8.36
CA ALA A 205 -8.47 1.53 -9.66
C ALA A 205 -7.57 0.48 -10.34
N ALA A 206 -7.03 -0.50 -9.60
CA ALA A 206 -6.10 -1.48 -10.16
C ALA A 206 -6.80 -2.53 -11.03
N ASN A 207 -6.19 -2.97 -12.13
CA ASN A 207 -6.69 -4.09 -12.93
C ASN A 207 -6.16 -5.42 -12.39
N LEU A 208 -6.77 -5.83 -11.30
CA LEU A 208 -6.55 -7.12 -10.67
C LEU A 208 -7.87 -7.89 -10.64
N SER A 209 -7.77 -9.21 -10.65
CA SER A 209 -8.94 -10.06 -10.45
C SER A 209 -9.62 -9.73 -9.12
N ALA A 210 -10.93 -9.94 -9.03
CA ALA A 210 -11.69 -9.66 -7.80
C ALA A 210 -11.09 -10.37 -6.58
N LYS A 211 -10.60 -11.60 -6.75
CA LYS A 211 -9.94 -12.38 -5.69
C LYS A 211 -8.59 -11.79 -5.27
N ALA A 212 -7.77 -11.32 -6.22
CA ALA A 212 -6.52 -10.64 -5.88
C ALA A 212 -6.79 -9.32 -5.12
N LYS A 213 -7.81 -8.56 -5.55
CA LYS A 213 -8.24 -7.37 -4.81
C LYS A 213 -8.70 -7.71 -3.40
N GLU A 214 -9.52 -8.74 -3.25
CA GLU A 214 -9.98 -9.20 -1.94
C GLU A 214 -8.82 -9.58 -1.00
N GLY A 215 -7.85 -10.36 -1.50
CA GLY A 215 -6.65 -10.73 -0.73
C GLY A 215 -5.85 -9.51 -0.28
N ILE A 216 -5.57 -8.56 -1.18
CA ILE A 216 -4.86 -7.32 -0.85
C ILE A 216 -5.66 -6.47 0.16
N ALA A 217 -6.98 -6.39 -0.01
CA ALA A 217 -7.84 -5.64 0.91
C ALA A 217 -7.81 -6.21 2.34
N ILE A 218 -7.77 -7.54 2.48
CA ILE A 218 -7.64 -8.24 3.76
C ILE A 218 -6.27 -7.92 4.40
N MET A 219 -5.17 -8.01 3.63
CA MET A 219 -3.82 -7.71 4.12
C MET A 219 -3.71 -6.26 4.61
N ALA A 220 -4.19 -5.30 3.81
CA ALA A 220 -4.08 -3.87 4.07
C ALA A 220 -5.14 -3.31 5.04
N ARG A 221 -6.13 -4.12 5.45
CA ARG A 221 -7.37 -3.64 6.09
C ARG A 221 -8.03 -2.50 5.31
N ALA A 222 -7.97 -2.57 3.98
CA ALA A 222 -8.48 -1.55 3.08
C ALA A 222 -10.02 -1.55 3.01
N ARG A 223 -10.68 -2.59 3.54
CA ARG A 223 -12.12 -2.61 3.77
C ARG A 223 -12.41 -2.50 5.27
N PRO A 224 -13.45 -1.77 5.68
CA PRO A 224 -13.89 -1.80 7.07
C PRO A 224 -14.21 -3.24 7.43
N ALA A 225 -13.63 -3.73 8.52
CA ALA A 225 -14.22 -4.86 9.20
C ALA A 225 -15.63 -4.46 9.66
N GLU A 226 -16.58 -5.38 9.60
CA GLU A 226 -17.85 -5.33 10.35
C GLU A 226 -17.65 -4.80 11.79
N PRO A 227 -18.69 -4.30 12.50
CA PRO A 227 -18.66 -3.08 13.33
C PRO A 227 -17.78 -3.09 14.61
N ALA A 228 -16.88 -4.05 14.76
CA ALA A 228 -16.04 -4.29 15.93
C ALA A 228 -14.96 -3.23 16.25
N GLY A 229 -14.85 -2.14 15.49
CA GLY A 229 -13.87 -1.08 15.74
C GLY A 229 -12.40 -1.52 15.54
N ASP A 230 -11.43 -0.70 15.98
CA ASP A 230 -10.00 -1.03 15.91
C ASP A 230 -9.56 -1.70 17.23
N PRO A 231 -9.36 -3.04 17.27
CA PRO A 231 -8.99 -3.74 18.50
C PRO A 231 -7.61 -3.31 19.02
N LEU A 232 -6.69 -2.90 18.14
CA LEU A 232 -5.39 -2.39 18.54
C LEU A 232 -5.54 -1.05 19.27
N LEU A 233 -6.37 -0.14 18.75
CA LEU A 233 -6.67 1.12 19.44
C LEU A 233 -7.32 0.85 20.81
N ALA A 234 -8.33 -0.03 20.87
CA ALA A 234 -9.01 -0.34 22.12
C ALA A 234 -8.02 -0.88 23.18
N ASN A 235 -7.12 -1.78 22.79
CA ASN A 235 -6.10 -2.31 23.68
C ASN A 235 -5.08 -1.24 24.11
N GLN A 236 -4.62 -0.38 23.19
CA GLN A 236 -3.69 0.72 23.49
C GLN A 236 -4.28 1.74 24.47
N LEU A 237 -5.56 2.11 24.29
CA LEU A 237 -6.28 3.00 25.19
C LEU A 237 -6.41 2.39 26.59
N ALA A 238 -6.83 1.11 26.65
CA ALA A 238 -6.98 0.41 27.92
C ALA A 238 -5.64 0.23 28.65
N MET A 239 -4.55 -0.04 27.93
CA MET A 239 -3.21 -0.18 28.51
C MET A 239 -2.69 1.15 29.06
N ALA A 240 -2.83 2.25 28.30
CA ALA A 240 -2.43 3.58 28.75
C ALA A 240 -3.26 4.02 29.97
N GLY A 241 -4.59 3.86 29.92
CA GLY A 241 -5.49 4.18 31.03
C GLY A 241 -5.17 3.38 32.29
N SER A 242 -5.07 2.05 32.18
CA SER A 242 -4.74 1.19 33.33
C SER A 242 -3.35 1.46 33.91
N THR A 243 -2.39 1.93 33.10
CA THR A 243 -1.06 2.29 33.57
C THR A 243 -1.05 3.66 34.25
N ALA A 244 -1.84 4.62 33.76
CA ALA A 244 -2.03 5.91 34.43
C ALA A 244 -2.72 5.73 35.80
N GLU A 245 -3.79 4.92 35.87
CA GLU A 245 -4.46 4.57 37.13
C GLU A 245 -3.49 3.93 38.14
N LEU A 246 -2.60 3.05 37.68
CA LEU A 246 -1.57 2.45 38.52
C LEU A 246 -0.56 3.50 39.03
N CYS A 247 -0.13 4.41 38.16
CA CYS A 247 0.77 5.50 38.54
C CYS A 247 0.13 6.37 39.65
N GLU A 248 -1.13 6.76 39.48
CA GLU A 248 -1.85 7.57 40.46
C GLU A 248 -2.03 6.84 41.80
N LEU A 249 -2.34 5.54 41.78
CA LEU A 249 -2.43 4.73 42.98
C LEU A 249 -1.10 4.71 43.75
N LEU A 250 0.01 4.50 43.04
CA LEU A 250 1.34 4.45 43.64
C LEU A 250 1.85 5.84 44.06
N ALA A 251 1.43 6.91 43.39
CA ALA A 251 1.76 8.29 43.74
C ALA A 251 1.19 8.71 45.11
N LYS A 252 0.11 8.07 45.59
CA LYS A 252 -0.44 8.28 46.95
C LYS A 252 0.52 7.85 48.07
N ARG A 253 1.58 7.08 47.75
CA ARG A 253 2.58 6.58 48.72
C ARG A 253 1.99 5.79 49.91
N GLY A 254 0.84 5.16 49.70
CA GLY A 254 0.21 4.23 50.66
C GLY A 254 0.83 2.81 50.65
N TRP A 255 1.86 2.60 49.84
CA TRP A 255 2.55 1.33 49.67
C TRP A 255 3.90 1.31 50.41
N PHE A 256 4.48 0.12 50.56
CA PHE A 256 5.82 -0.11 51.10
C PHE A 256 6.46 -1.32 50.42
N ASN A 257 7.79 -1.39 50.45
CA ASN A 257 8.54 -2.53 49.92
C ASN A 257 8.44 -3.71 50.90
N ASN A 258 7.76 -4.79 50.50
CA ASN A 258 7.63 -6.03 51.25
C ASN A 258 8.40 -7.14 50.53
N GLY A 259 9.73 -7.18 50.73
CA GLY A 259 10.58 -8.20 50.13
C GLY A 259 10.64 -8.16 48.59
N GLY A 260 10.63 -6.96 48.00
CA GLY A 260 10.61 -6.76 46.55
C GLY A 260 9.21 -6.71 45.92
N TYR A 261 8.17 -6.90 46.71
CA TYR A 261 6.76 -6.79 46.29
C TYR A 261 6.10 -5.56 46.90
N PHE A 262 5.08 -5.02 46.23
CA PHE A 262 4.29 -3.94 46.80
C PHE A 262 3.42 -4.48 47.95
N GLY A 263 3.76 -4.09 49.18
CA GLY A 263 2.85 -4.11 50.32
C GLY A 263 2.02 -2.83 50.38
N PHE A 264 0.82 -2.89 50.93
CA PHE A 264 -0.09 -1.74 51.05
C PHE A 264 -0.56 -1.57 52.50
N ARG A 265 -0.65 -0.32 52.95
CA ARG A 265 -1.16 0.02 54.30
C ARG A 265 -2.67 -0.07 54.40
N ASN A 266 -3.36 -0.10 53.25
CA ASN A 266 -4.81 -0.13 53.13
C ASN A 266 -5.23 -1.30 52.22
N ALA A 267 -6.15 -2.15 52.71
CA ALA A 267 -6.66 -3.29 51.95
C ALA A 267 -7.37 -2.88 50.66
N ALA A 268 -8.00 -1.70 50.61
CA ALA A 268 -8.65 -1.20 49.40
C ALA A 268 -7.64 -0.86 48.30
N ASP A 269 -6.52 -0.22 48.65
CA ASP A 269 -5.44 0.09 47.70
C ASP A 269 -4.75 -1.19 47.22
N GLU A 270 -4.58 -2.17 48.11
CA GLU A 270 -4.05 -3.50 47.75
C GLU A 270 -4.96 -4.23 46.73
N ALA A 271 -6.28 -4.21 46.97
CA ALA A 271 -7.25 -4.79 46.06
C ALA A 271 -7.26 -4.08 44.70
N HIS A 272 -7.18 -2.75 44.70
CA HIS A 272 -7.10 -1.95 43.48
C HIS A 272 -5.81 -2.25 42.70
N PHE A 273 -4.66 -2.30 43.36
CA PHE A 273 -3.39 -2.67 42.73
C PHE A 273 -3.47 -4.06 42.07
N ARG A 274 -4.00 -5.06 42.78
CA ARG A 274 -4.18 -6.42 42.22
C ARG A 274 -5.10 -6.44 41.00
N ALA A 275 -6.19 -5.68 41.03
CA ALA A 275 -7.11 -5.56 39.90
C ALA A 275 -6.41 -4.93 38.67
N LEU A 276 -5.64 -3.86 38.88
CA LEU A 276 -4.87 -3.19 37.82
C LEU A 276 -3.77 -4.11 37.26
N ALA A 277 -3.03 -4.81 38.11
CA ALA A 277 -2.02 -5.77 37.69
C ALA A 277 -2.62 -6.88 36.82
N LYS A 278 -3.73 -7.48 37.25
CA LYS A 278 -4.47 -8.51 36.49
C LYS A 278 -4.95 -7.97 35.14
N ARG A 279 -5.50 -6.74 35.12
CA ARG A 279 -5.96 -6.09 33.89
C ARG A 279 -4.81 -5.87 32.91
N ARG A 280 -3.67 -5.34 33.35
CA ARG A 280 -2.50 -5.10 32.49
C ARG A 280 -1.90 -6.39 31.92
N ILE A 281 -1.85 -7.47 32.70
CA ILE A 281 -1.44 -8.79 32.19
C ILE A 281 -2.40 -9.27 31.09
N ALA A 282 -3.72 -9.13 31.30
CA ALA A 282 -4.71 -9.50 30.29
C ALA A 282 -4.58 -8.67 29.00
N LEU A 283 -4.31 -7.37 29.12
CA LEU A 283 -4.10 -6.47 27.98
C LEU A 283 -2.79 -6.75 27.23
N ALA A 284 -1.74 -7.21 27.92
CA ALA A 284 -0.51 -7.68 27.28
C ALA A 284 -0.78 -8.94 26.45
N GLY A 285 -1.51 -9.92 27.01
CA GLY A 285 -1.94 -11.11 26.27
C GLY A 285 -2.88 -10.81 25.10
N GLU A 286 -3.73 -9.79 25.22
CA GLU A 286 -4.57 -9.31 24.12
C GLU A 286 -3.73 -8.68 23.00
N ALA A 287 -2.67 -7.93 23.33
CA ALA A 287 -1.76 -7.39 22.33
C ALA A 287 -1.14 -8.50 21.46
N GLU A 288 -0.68 -9.58 22.09
CA GLU A 288 -0.15 -10.74 21.35
C GLU A 288 -1.20 -11.43 20.48
N ARG A 289 -2.46 -11.52 20.95
CA ARG A 289 -3.57 -12.05 20.15
C ARG A 289 -3.82 -11.18 18.92
N ILE A 290 -3.82 -9.86 19.08
CA ILE A 290 -3.99 -8.90 17.99
C ILE A 290 -2.87 -9.03 16.96
N ASP A 291 -1.62 -9.18 17.41
CA ASP A 291 -0.46 -9.36 16.54
C ASP A 291 -0.54 -10.69 15.77
N ARG A 292 -0.91 -11.80 16.43
CA ARG A 292 -1.14 -13.10 15.76
C ARG A 292 -2.27 -13.02 14.74
N ALA A 293 -3.41 -12.44 15.09
CA ALA A 293 -4.53 -12.24 14.17
C ALA A 293 -4.13 -11.34 12.98
N ALA A 294 -3.20 -10.39 13.18
CA ALA A 294 -2.67 -9.60 12.08
C ALA A 294 -1.79 -10.41 11.12
N GLN A 295 -0.97 -11.33 11.65
CA GLN A 295 -0.16 -12.25 10.85
C GLN A 295 -1.03 -13.25 10.08
N GLU A 296 -1.99 -13.88 10.73
CA GLU A 296 -2.93 -14.83 10.11
C GLU A 296 -3.70 -14.17 8.96
N ARG A 297 -4.17 -12.94 9.17
CA ARG A 297 -4.84 -12.14 8.15
C ARG A 297 -3.93 -11.81 6.97
N MET A 298 -2.67 -11.44 7.22
CA MET A 298 -1.71 -11.19 6.15
C MET A 298 -1.39 -12.49 5.37
N ALA A 299 -1.25 -13.62 6.07
CA ALA A 299 -1.02 -14.93 5.44
C ALA A 299 -2.22 -15.35 4.58
N ALA A 300 -3.45 -15.25 5.11
CA ALA A 300 -4.66 -15.59 4.37
C ALA A 300 -4.81 -14.73 3.11
N GLY A 301 -4.62 -13.41 3.22
CA GLY A 301 -4.67 -12.51 2.08
C GLY A 301 -3.57 -12.80 1.05
N ARG A 302 -2.35 -13.12 1.49
CA ARG A 302 -1.25 -13.54 0.60
C ARG A 302 -1.63 -14.78 -0.21
N GLU A 303 -2.14 -15.83 0.43
CA GLU A 303 -2.51 -17.06 -0.29
C GLU A 303 -3.62 -16.79 -1.32
N MET A 304 -4.58 -15.91 -1.02
CA MET A 304 -5.59 -15.50 -1.99
C MET A 304 -4.99 -14.79 -3.21
N VAL A 305 -4.01 -13.90 -3.00
CA VAL A 305 -3.30 -13.24 -4.11
C VAL A 305 -2.49 -14.25 -4.90
N ARG A 306 -1.76 -15.15 -4.23
CA ARG A 306 -0.95 -16.19 -4.87
C ARG A 306 -1.80 -17.11 -5.76
N ASP A 307 -2.94 -17.56 -5.26
CA ASP A 307 -3.91 -18.37 -6.00
C ASP A 307 -4.54 -17.63 -7.19
N ALA A 308 -4.82 -16.34 -7.01
CA ALA A 308 -5.37 -15.52 -8.08
C ALA A 308 -4.36 -15.29 -9.21
N LEU A 309 -3.08 -15.07 -8.87
CA LEU A 309 -2.01 -14.90 -9.83
C LEU A 309 -1.67 -16.20 -10.56
N SER A 310 -1.63 -17.35 -9.86
CA SER A 310 -1.34 -18.65 -10.47
C SER A 310 -2.41 -19.06 -11.50
N LYS A 311 -3.69 -18.84 -11.22
CA LYS A 311 -4.80 -19.14 -12.14
C LYS A 311 -4.84 -18.23 -13.36
N SER A 312 -4.33 -17.00 -13.25
CA SER A 312 -4.24 -16.06 -14.38
C SER A 312 -3.22 -16.45 -15.46
N ILE A 313 -2.37 -17.45 -15.19
CA ILE A 313 -1.41 -18.02 -16.16
C ILE A 313 -2.10 -19.03 -17.09
N PHE A 314 -3.18 -19.68 -16.64
CA PHE A 314 -3.83 -20.78 -17.37
C PHE A 314 -5.13 -20.38 -18.10
N ALA A 315 -5.54 -19.11 -18.03
CA ALA A 315 -6.77 -18.60 -18.63
C ALA A 315 -6.53 -17.58 -19.76
N GLY A 316 -5.28 -17.44 -20.21
CA GLY A 316 -4.89 -16.63 -21.37
C GLY A 316 -4.76 -17.48 -22.63
#